data_AF-A0A178J400-F1
#
_entry.id   AF-A0A178J400-F1
#
_cell.length_a   1.000
_cell.length_b   1.000
_cell.length_c   1.000
_cell.angle_alpha   90.00
_cell.angle_beta   90.00
_cell.angle_gamma   90.00
#
_symmetry.space_group_name_H-M   'P 1'
#
loop_
_entity.id
_entity.type
_entity.pdbx_description
1 polymer ?
#
loop_
_entity_poly.entity_id
_entity_poly.type
_entity_poly.pdbx_seq_one_letter_code
_entity_poly.pdbx_strand_id
1 'polypeptide(L)'
;MTNKIEQLASVKNRLETIPTISVLQIDEATNSVGLTFEYLGTLYTTYIDAESERGELLEHDSEDITTLQNIGSIDVESLLKFFESLPSITQIAK
;
A
#
# COMPACT_ATOMS: atom_id res chain seq x y z
N MET A 1 23.80 -6.74 8.24
CA MET A 1 22.41 -7.21 8.40
C MET A 1 21.64 -6.02 8.92
N THR A 2 20.79 -5.42 8.09
CA THR A 2 19.86 -4.37 8.54
C THR A 2 18.92 -5.01 9.56
N ASN A 3 18.64 -4.32 10.66
CA ASN A 3 17.73 -4.83 11.68
C ASN A 3 16.32 -4.95 11.06
N LYS A 4 15.65 -6.10 11.19
CA LYS A 4 14.30 -6.31 10.63
C LYS A 4 13.31 -5.21 11.05
N ILE A 5 13.44 -4.74 12.29
CA ILE A 5 12.61 -3.65 12.83
C ILE A 5 12.87 -2.35 12.06
N GLU A 6 14.12 -2.06 11.69
CA GLU A 6 14.49 -0.88 10.90
C GLU A 6 13.95 -0.98 9.47
N GLN A 7 13.95 -2.18 8.86
CA GLN A 7 13.38 -2.41 7.53
C GLN A 7 11.86 -2.18 7.53
N LEU A 8 11.14 -2.80 8.47
CA LEU A 8 9.70 -2.61 8.64
C LEU A 8 9.34 -1.15 8.88
N ALA A 9 10.08 -0.46 9.75
CA ALA A 9 9.89 0.96 9.99
C ALA A 9 10.16 1.80 8.74
N SER A 10 11.21 1.49 7.98
CA SER A 10 11.53 2.19 6.73
C SER A 10 10.43 2.07 5.68
N VAL A 11 9.94 0.84 5.45
CA VAL A 11 8.85 0.58 4.49
C VAL A 11 7.56 1.26 4.96
N LYS A 12 7.19 1.11 6.24
CA LYS A 12 6.02 1.77 6.82
C LYS A 12 6.09 3.29 6.63
N ASN A 13 7.19 3.93 7.04
CA ASN A 13 7.32 5.38 6.97
C ASN A 13 7.23 5.92 5.54
N ARG A 14 7.72 5.17 4.55
CA ARG A 14 7.58 5.52 3.14
C ARG A 14 6.13 5.43 2.70
N LEU A 15 5.44 4.35 3.03
CA LEU A 15 4.04 4.15 2.70
C LEU A 15 3.12 5.17 3.38
N GLU A 16 3.43 5.62 4.60
CA GLU A 16 2.67 6.68 5.32
C GLU A 16 2.57 8.01 4.56
N THR A 17 3.39 8.22 3.54
CA THR A 17 3.33 9.42 2.70
C THR A 17 2.16 9.38 1.70
N ILE A 18 1.54 8.22 1.47
CA ILE A 18 0.42 8.06 0.55
C ILE A 18 -0.86 8.56 1.23
N PRO A 19 -1.51 9.62 0.70
CA PRO A 19 -2.60 10.31 1.39
C PRO A 19 -3.92 9.51 1.46
N THR A 20 -4.12 8.51 0.60
CA THR A 20 -5.35 7.71 0.51
C THR A 20 -5.29 6.40 1.28
N ILE A 21 -4.20 6.15 2.02
CA ILE A 21 -4.11 4.97 2.88
C ILE A 21 -5.14 5.06 4.01
N SER A 22 -5.98 4.04 4.11
CA SER A 22 -6.98 3.87 5.15
C SER A 22 -6.46 3.06 6.33
N VAL A 23 -5.60 2.08 6.07
CA VAL A 23 -4.99 1.21 7.09
C VAL A 23 -3.51 1.02 6.77
N LEU A 24 -2.66 1.08 7.79
CA LEU A 24 -1.26 0.74 7.70
C LEU A 24 -0.82 0.02 8.97
N GLN A 25 -0.35 -1.22 8.83
CA GLN A 25 -0.01 -2.09 9.96
C GLN A 25 1.29 -2.84 9.70
N ILE A 26 2.14 -2.91 10.72
CA ILE A 26 3.29 -3.81 10.74
C ILE A 26 2.84 -5.20 11.21
N ASP A 27 3.23 -6.22 10.47
CA ASP A 27 3.20 -7.62 10.89
C ASP A 27 4.64 -8.13 11.04
N GLU A 28 5.12 -8.20 12.28
CA GLU A 28 6.46 -8.68 12.59
C GLU A 28 6.62 -10.19 12.35
N ALA A 29 5.52 -10.96 12.41
CA ALA A 29 5.56 -12.41 12.25
C ALA A 29 5.83 -12.79 10.79
N THR A 30 5.27 -12.03 9.85
CA THR A 30 5.48 -12.23 8.41
C THR A 30 6.55 -11.31 7.80
N ASN A 31 7.15 -10.42 8.60
CA ASN A 31 8.07 -9.38 8.12
C ASN A 31 7.42 -8.50 7.04
N SER A 32 6.15 -8.14 7.22
CA SER A 32 5.40 -7.39 6.21
C SER A 32 4.77 -6.12 6.76
N VAL A 33 4.53 -5.17 5.86
CA VAL A 33 3.67 -4.01 6.11
C VAL A 33 2.38 -4.21 5.32
N GLY A 34 1.29 -4.46 6.04
CA GLY A 34 -0.05 -4.49 5.46
C GLY A 34 -0.55 -3.06 5.25
N LEU A 35 -1.11 -2.79 4.07
CA LEU A 35 -1.81 -1.55 3.82
C LEU A 35 -3.13 -1.78 3.08
N THR A 36 -4.09 -0.90 3.35
CA THR A 36 -5.34 -0.80 2.63
C THR A 36 -5.53 0.63 2.14
N PHE A 37 -5.89 0.81 0.89
CA PHE A 37 -6.15 2.12 0.30
C PHE A 37 -7.33 2.07 -0.65
N GLU A 38 -8.00 3.20 -0.82
CA GLU A 38 -9.06 3.36 -1.83
C GLU A 38 -8.49 4.08 -3.05
N TYR A 39 -8.88 3.61 -4.24
CA TYR A 39 -8.62 4.30 -5.50
C TYR A 39 -9.85 4.20 -6.41
N LEU A 40 -10.39 5.36 -6.81
CA LEU A 40 -11.58 5.48 -7.67
C LEU A 40 -12.81 4.70 -7.17
N GLY A 41 -13.00 4.61 -5.85
CA GLY A 41 -14.11 3.90 -5.24
C GLY A 41 -13.90 2.39 -5.09
N THR A 42 -12.73 1.88 -5.48
CA THR A 42 -12.34 0.48 -5.26
C THR A 42 -11.34 0.38 -4.12
N LEU A 43 -11.56 -0.57 -3.21
CA LEU A 43 -10.69 -0.84 -2.07
C LEU A 43 -9.62 -1.87 -2.47
N TYR A 44 -8.38 -1.59 -2.11
CA TYR A 44 -7.24 -2.45 -2.36
C TYR A 44 -6.50 -2.77 -1.07
N THR A 45 -6.02 -3.99 -0.93
CA THR A 45 -5.13 -4.42 0.16
C THR A 45 -3.90 -5.09 -0.38
N THR A 46 -2.76 -4.85 0.27
CA THR A 46 -1.52 -5.57 0.00
C THR A 46 -0.74 -5.77 1.29
N TYR A 47 0.06 -6.83 1.33
CA TYR A 47 1.03 -7.11 2.38
C TYR A 47 2.41 -7.07 1.76
N ILE A 48 3.14 -5.99 2.01
CA ILE A 48 4.46 -5.75 1.45
C ILE A 48 5.51 -6.41 2.34
N ASP A 49 6.21 -7.42 1.84
CA ASP A 49 7.38 -7.97 2.53
C ASP A 49 8.50 -6.92 2.60
N ALA A 50 9.06 -6.70 3.78
CA ALA A 50 10.01 -5.62 4.03
C ALA A 50 11.42 -5.91 3.49
N GLU A 51 11.73 -7.17 3.13
CA GLU A 51 13.02 -7.53 2.53
C GLU A 51 13.02 -7.30 1.02
N SER A 52 11.98 -7.79 0.34
CA SER A 52 11.81 -7.67 -1.10
C SER A 52 11.14 -6.37 -1.55
N GLU A 53 10.48 -5.67 -0.63
CA GLU A 53 9.61 -4.52 -0.88
C GLU A 53 8.47 -4.81 -1.87
N ARG A 54 7.98 -6.05 -1.91
CA ARG A 54 6.93 -6.50 -2.83
C ARG A 54 5.77 -7.14 -2.09
N GLY A 55 4.59 -7.07 -2.69
CA GLY A 55 3.40 -7.75 -2.20
C GLY A 55 2.39 -8.01 -3.32
N GLU A 56 1.46 -8.91 -3.06
CA GLU A 56 0.30 -9.12 -3.93
C GLU A 56 -0.68 -7.96 -3.76
N LEU A 57 -1.26 -7.48 -4.85
CA LEU A 57 -2.31 -6.48 -4.84
C LEU A 57 -3.65 -7.20 -4.93
N LEU A 58 -4.44 -7.04 -3.87
CA LEU A 58 -5.76 -7.64 -3.73
C LEU A 58 -6.80 -6.55 -3.92
N GLU A 59 -7.70 -6.75 -4.88
CA GLU A 59 -8.89 -5.94 -5.09
C GLU A 59 -10.05 -6.53 -4.29
N HIS A 60 -10.77 -5.69 -3.55
CA HIS A 60 -11.99 -6.07 -2.87
C HIS A 60 -13.19 -5.90 -3.79
N ASP A 61 -14.11 -6.86 -3.77
CA ASP A 61 -15.41 -6.71 -4.41
C ASP A 61 -16.22 -5.59 -3.72
N SER A 62 -16.86 -4.74 -4.52
CA SER A 62 -17.60 -3.57 -4.02
C SER A 62 -18.92 -3.92 -3.34
N GLU A 63 -19.50 -5.09 -3.64
CA GLU A 63 -20.74 -5.59 -3.04
C GLU A 63 -20.46 -6.48 -1.82
N ASP A 64 -19.30 -7.15 -1.79
CA ASP A 64 -18.83 -7.96 -0.66
C ASP A 64 -17.31 -7.81 -0.42
N ILE A 65 -16.96 -6.96 0.55
CA ILE A 65 -15.57 -6.67 0.91
C ILE A 65 -14.76 -7.88 1.40
N THR A 66 -15.41 -9.00 1.72
CA THR A 66 -14.72 -10.23 2.14
C THR A 66 -14.23 -11.05 0.95
N THR A 67 -14.76 -10.77 -0.24
CA THR A 67 -14.32 -11.36 -1.51
C THR A 67 -13.13 -10.57 -2.04
N LEU A 68 -12.02 -11.28 -2.24
CA LEU A 68 -10.75 -10.72 -2.69
C LEU A 68 -10.31 -11.36 -4.00
N GLN A 69 -9.86 -10.53 -4.94
CA GLN A 69 -9.22 -10.96 -6.17
C GLN A 69 -7.77 -10.48 -6.18
N ASN A 70 -6.82 -11.40 -6.37
CA ASN A 70 -5.44 -11.03 -6.69
C ASN A 70 -5.39 -10.51 -8.13
N ILE A 71 -4.96 -9.25 -8.30
CA ILE A 71 -4.85 -8.58 -9.60
C ILE A 71 -3.40 -8.37 -10.05
N GLY A 72 -2.43 -8.85 -9.27
CA GLY A 72 -1.02 -8.81 -9.60
C GLY A 72 -0.12 -8.62 -8.38
N SER A 73 1.12 -8.23 -8.64
CA SER A 73 2.10 -7.87 -7.62
C SER A 73 2.55 -6.43 -7.80
N ILE A 74 2.78 -5.73 -6.70
CA ILE A 74 3.33 -4.39 -6.68
C ILE A 74 4.59 -4.33 -5.82
N ASP A 75 5.37 -3.26 -6.00
CA ASP A 75 6.47 -2.89 -5.14
C ASP A 75 6.27 -1.49 -4.56
N VAL A 76 6.97 -1.19 -3.47
CA VAL A 76 6.83 0.09 -2.75
C VAL A 76 7.13 1.29 -3.65
N GLU A 77 8.17 1.22 -4.49
CA GLU A 77 8.57 2.33 -5.35
C GLU A 77 7.51 2.64 -6.41
N SER A 78 6.98 1.61 -7.05
CA SER A 78 5.91 1.72 -8.04
C SER A 78 4.63 2.29 -7.43
N LEU A 79 4.27 1.86 -6.21
CA LEU A 79 3.10 2.37 -5.50
C LEU A 79 3.24 3.86 -5.14
N LEU A 80 4.41 4.27 -4.64
CA LEU A 80 4.69 5.68 -4.31
C LEU A 80 4.62 6.55 -5.56
N LYS A 81 5.30 6.15 -6.64
CA LYS A 81 5.29 6.88 -7.92
C LYS A 81 3.89 7.03 -8.48
N PHE A 82 3.06 6.00 -8.37
CA PHE A 82 1.67 6.06 -8.80
C PHE A 82 0.91 7.17 -8.08
N PHE A 83 0.97 7.23 -6.75
CA PHE A 83 0.27 8.27 -5.97
C PHE A 83 0.89 9.67 -6.12
N GLU A 84 2.20 9.77 -6.25
CA GLU A 84 2.89 11.05 -6.56
C GLU A 84 2.50 11.60 -7.95
N SER A 85 2.16 10.72 -8.90
CA SER A 85 1.76 11.11 -10.25
C SER A 85 0.32 11.61 -10.35
N LEU A 86 -0.50 11.43 -9.31
CA LEU A 86 -1.89 11.85 -9.33
C LEU A 86 -1.98 13.39 -9.31
N PRO A 87 -2.85 13.99 -10.14
CA PRO A 87 -3.05 15.43 -10.13
C PRO A 87 -3.60 15.88 -8.78
N SER A 88 -3.04 16.96 -8.22
CA SER A 88 -3.56 17.54 -6.98
C SER A 88 -4.85 18.30 -7.27
N ILE A 89 -5.87 18.15 -6.42
CA ILE A 89 -7.13 18.90 -6.53
C ILE A 89 -6.90 20.42 -6.52
N THR A 90 -5.85 20.88 -5.83
CA THR A 90 -5.47 22.30 -5.78
C THR A 90 -5.00 22.84 -7.13
N GLN A 91 -4.60 21.99 -8.08
CA GLN A 91 -4.19 22.40 -9.42
C GLN A 91 -5.38 22.78 -10.32
N ILE A 92 -6.59 22.31 -10.00
CA ILE A 92 -7.80 22.62 -10.77
C ILE A 92 -8.76 23.57 -10.05
N ALA A 93 -8.55 23.80 -8.75
CA ALA A 93 -9.24 24.82 -7.99
C ALA A 93 -8.74 26.21 -8.43
N LYS A 94 -9.66 27.08 -8.89
CA LYS A 94 -9.39 28.48 -9.25
C LYS A 94 -9.64 29.40 -8.06
#